data_AF-A0A0R1YG43-F1
#
_entry.id   AF-A0A0R1YG43-F1
#
_cell.length_a   1.000
_cell.length_b   1.000
_cell.length_c   1.000
_cell.angle_alpha   90.00
_cell.angle_beta   90.00
_cell.angle_gamma   90.00
#
_symmetry.space_group_name_H-M   'P 1'
#
loop_
_entity.id
_entity.type
_entity.pdbx_description
1 polymer ?
#
loop_
_entity_poly.entity_id
_entity_poly.type
_entity_poly.pdbx_seq_one_letter_code
_entity_poly.pdbx_strand_id
1 'polypeptide(L)'
;MKYIDFEKQVAAFENDRYEARLDRAKRNVEDYMHKNRVHVFDKKKKKEVAAVHGSARSVVFQDLGLPTKLGEMINAYAYTPIQERMADEISDSDEKHNIEK
;
A
#
# COMPACT_ATOMS: atom_id res chain seq x y z
N MET A 1 -3.17 3.83 -10.23
CA MET A 1 -4.09 4.03 -9.08
C MET A 1 -3.35 4.66 -7.90
N LYS A 2 -3.88 5.77 -7.37
CA LYS A 2 -3.32 6.46 -6.19
C LYS A 2 -3.62 5.69 -4.89
N TYR A 3 -2.81 5.88 -3.84
CA TYR A 3 -3.02 5.24 -2.53
C TYR A 3 -4.41 5.55 -1.96
N ILE A 4 -4.84 6.83 -1.97
CA ILE A 4 -6.14 7.24 -1.44
C ILE A 4 -7.30 6.53 -2.13
N ASP A 5 -7.22 6.33 -3.45
CA ASP A 5 -8.24 5.61 -4.21
C ASP A 5 -8.23 4.12 -3.87
N PHE A 6 -7.04 3.53 -3.75
CA PHE A 6 -6.88 2.14 -3.35
C PHE A 6 -7.43 1.89 -1.94
N GLU A 7 -7.10 2.74 -0.98
CA GLU A 7 -7.58 2.67 0.41
C GLU A 7 -9.10 2.68 0.47
N LYS A 8 -9.74 3.62 -0.25
CA LYS A 8 -11.20 3.70 -0.36
C LYS A 8 -11.82 2.46 -0.99
N GLN A 9 -11.22 1.92 -2.06
CA GLN A 9 -11.75 0.73 -2.71
C GLN A 9 -11.62 -0.51 -1.83
N VAL A 10 -10.52 -0.67 -1.10
CA VAL A 10 -10.32 -1.77 -0.14
C VAL A 10 -11.32 -1.66 1.02
N ALA A 11 -11.55 -0.46 1.55
CA ALA A 11 -12.57 -0.23 2.58
C ALA A 11 -13.97 -0.57 2.05
N ALA A 12 -14.35 -0.09 0.86
CA ALA A 12 -15.65 -0.39 0.27
C ALA A 12 -15.88 -1.90 -0.03
N PHE A 13 -14.83 -2.73 0.00
CA PHE A 13 -14.93 -4.16 -0.26
C PHE A 13 -15.52 -4.93 0.94
N GLU A 14 -16.55 -5.76 0.68
CA GLU A 14 -17.25 -6.57 1.69
C GLU A 14 -17.67 -5.77 2.94
N ASN A 15 -18.35 -4.63 2.75
CA ASN A 15 -18.89 -3.80 3.84
C ASN A 15 -17.84 -3.39 4.89
N ASP A 16 -16.74 -2.75 4.45
CA ASP A 16 -15.68 -2.34 5.36
C ASP A 16 -15.07 -3.52 6.12
N ARG A 17 -14.95 -4.70 5.52
CA ARG A 17 -14.24 -5.81 6.16
C ARG A 17 -12.73 -5.62 6.11
N TYR A 18 -12.23 -5.05 5.02
CA TYR A 18 -10.80 -4.86 4.81
C TYR A 18 -10.40 -3.40 4.99
N GLU A 19 -9.14 -3.16 5.27
CA GLU A 19 -8.55 -1.83 5.34
C GLU A 19 -7.15 -1.86 4.75
N ALA A 20 -6.77 -0.82 4.01
CA ALA A 20 -5.40 -0.60 3.61
C ALA A 20 -4.76 0.44 4.54
N ARG A 21 -3.48 0.26 4.88
CA ARG A 21 -2.71 1.20 5.69
C ARG A 21 -1.35 1.41 5.07
N LEU A 22 -1.01 2.65 4.78
CA LEU A 22 0.33 3.05 4.35
C LEU A 22 1.25 3.22 5.56
N ASP A 23 2.38 2.51 5.55
CA ASP A 23 3.44 2.72 6.52
C ASP A 23 4.20 4.02 6.18
N ARG A 24 4.04 5.03 7.05
CA ARG A 24 4.67 6.34 6.93
C ARG A 24 5.85 6.37 7.87
N ALA A 25 7.07 6.42 7.33
CA ALA A 25 8.28 6.52 8.15
C ALA A 25 8.19 7.72 9.11
N LYS A 26 8.29 7.46 10.41
CA LYS A 26 8.47 8.54 11.39
C LYS A 26 9.88 9.10 11.21
N ARG A 27 10.05 10.42 11.38
CA ARG A 27 11.30 11.17 11.11
C ARG A 27 12.57 10.66 11.84
N ASN A 28 12.47 9.69 12.75
CA ASN A 28 13.61 9.18 13.52
C ASN A 28 14.20 7.88 12.94
N VAL A 29 15.09 8.08 11.97
CA VAL A 29 16.38 7.42 11.69
C VAL A 29 16.53 5.88 11.56
N GLU A 30 15.58 5.00 11.91
CA GLU A 30 15.78 3.53 11.69
C GLU A 30 14.84 2.87 10.66
N ASP A 31 13.80 3.57 10.16
CA ASP A 31 12.73 3.00 9.32
C ASP A 31 12.96 3.05 7.78
N TYR A 32 14.21 3.03 7.30
CA TYR A 32 14.46 3.08 5.85
C TYR A 32 13.95 1.86 5.07
N MET A 33 13.67 0.73 5.74
CA MET A 33 13.32 -0.54 5.06
C MET A 33 11.83 -0.69 4.71
N HIS A 34 10.93 0.13 5.28
CA HIS A 34 9.48 -0.03 5.07
C HIS A 34 8.79 1.21 4.50
N LYS A 35 9.56 2.24 4.12
CA LYS A 35 9.03 3.42 3.42
C LYS A 35 8.12 2.99 2.27
N ASN A 36 6.90 3.49 2.28
CA ASN A 36 5.91 3.31 1.22
C ASN A 36 5.35 1.88 1.10
N ARG A 37 5.43 1.07 2.17
CA ARG A 37 4.76 -0.24 2.21
C ARG A 37 3.28 -0.04 2.54
N VAL A 38 2.41 -0.71 1.79
CA VAL A 38 0.97 -0.72 2.06
C VAL A 38 0.57 -2.08 2.58
N HIS A 39 -0.05 -2.10 3.75
CA HIS A 39 -0.56 -3.29 4.41
C HIS A 39 -2.07 -3.39 4.22
N VAL A 40 -2.57 -4.58 3.94
CA VAL A 40 -4.02 -4.85 3.83
C VAL A 40 -4.40 -5.80 4.97
N PHE A 41 -5.37 -5.38 5.77
CA PHE A 41 -5.85 -6.13 6.93
C PHE A 41 -7.29 -6.62 6.72
N ASP A 42 -7.59 -7.81 7.22
CA ASP A 42 -8.96 -8.28 7.43
C ASP A 42 -9.36 -7.93 8.87
N LYS A 43 -10.24 -6.94 9.04
CA LYS A 43 -10.67 -6.45 10.36
C LYS A 43 -11.47 -7.51 11.13
N LYS A 44 -12.20 -8.39 10.41
CA LYS A 44 -12.95 -9.48 11.04
C LYS A 44 -12.01 -10.53 11.61
N LYS A 45 -10.95 -10.89 10.88
CA LYS A 45 -9.93 -11.86 11.33
C LYS A 45 -8.82 -11.23 12.18
N LYS A 46 -8.76 -9.89 12.28
CA LYS A 46 -7.72 -9.13 12.99
C LYS A 46 -6.30 -9.50 12.56
N LYS A 47 -6.08 -9.70 11.26
CA LYS A 47 -4.77 -10.09 10.72
C LYS A 47 -4.47 -9.37 9.42
N GLU A 48 -3.17 -9.24 9.13
CA GLU A 48 -2.71 -8.85 7.81
C GLU A 48 -2.97 -9.99 6.82
N VAL A 49 -3.45 -9.64 5.64
CA VAL A 49 -3.77 -10.60 4.56
C VAL A 49 -2.89 -10.39 3.35
N ALA A 50 -2.39 -9.17 3.15
CA ALA A 50 -1.41 -8.88 2.11
C ALA A 50 -0.56 -7.66 2.46
N ALA A 51 0.63 -7.58 1.86
CA ALA A 51 1.43 -6.37 1.86
C ALA A 51 1.97 -6.08 0.46
N VAL A 52 1.95 -4.81 0.08
CA VAL A 52 2.48 -4.29 -1.18
C VAL A 52 3.71 -3.45 -0.87
N HIS A 53 4.86 -3.83 -1.43
CA HIS A 53 6.07 -3.02 -1.28
C HIS A 53 5.99 -1.78 -2.18
N GLY A 54 6.43 -0.63 -1.65
CA GLY A 54 6.46 0.63 -2.40
C GLY A 54 7.47 0.57 -3.55
N SER A 55 8.69 0.12 -3.27
CA SER A 55 9.83 0.10 -4.20
C SER A 55 9.81 -1.07 -5.19
N ALA A 56 9.42 -2.25 -4.73
CA ALA A 56 9.30 -3.44 -5.57
C ALA A 56 7.82 -3.66 -5.89
N ARG A 57 7.47 -3.82 -7.18
CA ARG A 57 6.14 -4.24 -7.67
C ARG A 57 5.82 -5.68 -7.22
N SER A 58 5.89 -5.91 -5.92
CA SER A 58 5.83 -7.20 -5.27
C SER A 58 4.74 -7.15 -4.22
N VAL A 59 3.94 -8.21 -4.23
CA VAL A 59 2.86 -8.44 -3.28
C VAL A 59 3.19 -9.69 -2.50
N VAL A 60 3.10 -9.61 -1.18
CA VAL A 60 3.19 -10.76 -0.29
C VAL A 60 1.78 -11.04 0.22
N PHE A 61 1.17 -12.12 -0.27
CA PHE A 61 -0.11 -12.60 0.26
C PHE A 61 0.15 -13.51 1.46
N GLN A 62 -0.49 -13.20 2.59
CA GLN A 62 -0.38 -13.94 3.85
C GLN A 62 -1.62 -14.80 4.13
N ASP A 63 -2.72 -14.58 3.41
CA ASP A 63 -3.93 -15.40 3.48
C ASP A 63 -4.25 -15.99 2.10
N LEU A 64 -4.21 -17.32 1.98
CA LEU A 64 -4.62 -18.04 0.76
C LEU A 64 -6.14 -18.03 0.54
N GLY A 65 -6.93 -17.65 1.56
CA GLY A 65 -8.39 -17.53 1.50
C GLY A 65 -8.88 -16.12 1.16
N LEU A 66 -8.05 -15.30 0.52
CA LEU A 66 -8.40 -13.95 0.10
C LEU A 66 -9.41 -14.00 -1.06
N PRO A 67 -10.50 -13.20 -1.01
CA PRO A 67 -11.41 -13.09 -2.15
C PRO A 67 -10.67 -12.71 -3.43
N THR A 68 -10.90 -13.43 -4.53
CA THR A 68 -10.17 -13.24 -5.80
C THR A 68 -10.16 -11.79 -6.26
N LYS A 69 -11.33 -11.12 -6.19
CA LYS A 69 -11.48 -9.72 -6.59
C LYS A 69 -10.66 -8.75 -5.73
N LEU A 70 -10.51 -9.03 -4.44
CA LEU A 70 -9.63 -8.24 -3.57
C LEU A 70 -8.16 -8.50 -3.93
N GLY A 71 -7.78 -9.75 -4.22
CA GLY A 71 -6.44 -10.08 -4.72
C GLY A 71 -6.10 -9.38 -6.03
N GLU A 72 -7.03 -9.33 -6.98
CA GLU A 72 -6.89 -8.59 -8.25
C GLU A 72 -6.70 -7.10 -8.02
N MET A 73 -7.48 -6.49 -7.12
CA MET A 73 -7.32 -5.07 -6.76
C MET A 73 -5.94 -4.78 -6.14
N ILE A 74 -5.48 -5.63 -5.22
CA ILE A 74 -4.15 -5.50 -4.60
C ILE A 74 -3.05 -5.60 -5.65
N ASN A 75 -3.17 -6.55 -6.59
CA ASN A 75 -2.23 -6.69 -7.69
C ASN A 75 -2.25 -5.47 -8.62
N ALA A 76 -3.43 -4.98 -9.02
CA ALA A 76 -3.56 -3.80 -9.86
C ALA A 76 -2.91 -2.56 -9.22
N TYR A 77 -3.09 -2.39 -7.91
CA TYR A 77 -2.39 -1.36 -7.16
C TYR A 77 -0.88 -1.58 -7.18
N ALA A 78 -0.39 -2.79 -6.87
CA ALA A 78 1.04 -3.09 -6.84
C ALA A 78 1.78 -2.90 -8.18
N TYR A 79 1.10 -3.15 -9.30
CA TYR A 79 1.65 -2.92 -10.64
C TYR A 79 1.57 -1.46 -11.11
N THR A 80 0.85 -0.60 -10.38
CA THR A 80 0.87 0.85 -10.63
C THR A 80 2.27 1.41 -10.36
N PRO A 81 2.84 2.29 -11.21
CA PRO A 81 4.09 2.99 -10.94
C PRO A 81 4.11 3.68 -9.57
N ILE A 82 5.25 3.67 -8.88
CA ILE A 82 5.36 4.22 -7.51
C ILE A 82 5.01 5.72 -7.46
N GLN A 83 5.42 6.49 -8.47
CA GLN A 83 5.13 7.92 -8.61
C GLN A 83 3.62 8.18 -8.62
N GLU A 84 2.85 7.33 -9.31
CA GLU A 84 1.39 7.45 -9.37
C GLU A 84 0.72 6.95 -8.09
N ARG A 85 1.22 5.86 -7.50
CA ARG A 85 0.72 5.34 -6.20
C ARG A 85 0.84 6.36 -5.08
N MET A 86 1.95 7.10 -5.08
CA MET A 86 2.35 7.98 -3.98
C MET A 86 2.17 9.47 -4.30
N ALA A 87 1.53 9.81 -5.44
CA ALA A 87 1.40 11.18 -5.93
C ALA A 87 0.76 12.16 -4.93
N ASP A 88 -0.12 11.68 -4.06
CA ASP A 88 -0.78 12.51 -3.04
C ASP A 88 -0.16 12.34 -1.64
N GLU A 89 0.82 11.44 -1.50
CA GLU A 89 1.46 11.07 -0.22
C GLU A 89 2.92 11.55 -0.13
N ILE A 90 3.55 11.88 -1.26
CA ILE A 90 4.86 12.52 -1.36
C ILE A 90 4.62 14.01 -1.60
N SER A 91 5.12 14.88 -0.73
CA SER A 91 5.12 16.33 -0.98
C SER A 91 6.06 16.65 -2.15
N ASP A 92 5.72 17.62 -3.02
CA ASP A 92 6.60 18.14 -4.10
C ASP A 92 8.06 18.40 -3.68
N SER A 93 8.31 18.66 -2.38
CA SER A 93 9.67 18.82 -1.83
C SER A 93 10.52 17.53 -1.89
N ASP A 94 9.90 16.36 -1.75
CA ASP A 94 10.59 15.06 -1.78
C ASP A 94 10.89 14.59 -3.21
N GLU A 95 10.13 15.05 -4.23
CA GLU A 95 10.45 14.79 -5.65
C GLU A 95 11.81 15.38 -6.03
N LYS A 96 12.23 16.49 -5.39
CA LYS A 96 13.51 17.16 -5.66
C LYS A 96 14.69 16.67 -4.81
N HIS A 97 14.47 15.74 -3.87
CA HIS A 97 15.54 15.22 -3.00
C HIS A 97 15.99 13.80 -3.37
N ASN A 98 15.22 13.10 -4.19
CA ASN A 98 15.56 11.75 -4.68
C ASN A 98 16.04 11.71 -6.14
N ILE A 99 16.21 12.87 -6.79
CA ILE A 99 17.01 12.98 -8.01
C ILE A 99 18.44 13.25 -7.52
N GLU A 100 19.23 12.18 -7.38
CA GLU A 100 20.66 12.26 -7.11
C GLU A 100 21.33 13.33 -8.01
N LYS A 101 22.18 14.16 -7.40
CA LYS A 101 23.30 14.82 -8.08
C LYS A 101 24.56 14.02 -7.81
#